data_AF-A0A7G7MGW1-F1
#
_entry.id   AF-A0A7G7MGW1-F1
#
_cell.length_a   1.000
_cell.length_b   1.000
_cell.length_c   1.000
_cell.angle_alpha   90.00
_cell.angle_beta   90.00
_cell.angle_gamma   90.00
#
_symmetry.space_group_name_H-M   'P 1'
#
loop_
_entity.id
_entity.type
_entity.pdbx_description
1 polymer ?
#
loop_
_entity_poly.entity_id
_entity_poly.type
_entity_poly.pdbx_seq_one_letter_code
_entity_poly.pdbx_strand_id
1 'polypeptide(L)'
;MTPGPPTPAQVVQRAGFESQAAFNEAIPIVKIPVAGPAPFNMLAVVRSRLWGMGYFGDDLHRAHVTGYPTALTIPRFDPGRPEQHVVHHSTSVGVSAMAADDDVDFTVALDSVASASTFDRDGTWLLSFDSAVQFDFDSLVEVEAGVVEYVATSWVLFVEPPPPPGAAPDPPTVATNLRGWAHFMVHSTRHYATLPGADVMRAAAELTPLVRELSAAGQTADAQAVQQASVDVLEEFSPAAAERTAYLILRAEAKHNLIARMIENKQLADVGPLAGSAISNYQAYTAAAGADLARAARDLGELVKPLLTAGLPAQALAAQRANLDTLRAITTPTDPLGHDLALAESEHNVVARLIDAGQTPHAAPLVQPLLERYLAYAGKPAADILRVQRNLTELAARLASAHLTSEAGATQHALNQLDARA
;
A
#
# COMPACT_ATOMS: atom_id res chain seq x y z
N MET A 1 -23.21 5.40 32.88
CA MET A 1 -23.43 5.53 31.42
C MET A 1 -23.03 4.21 30.80
N THR A 2 -24.02 3.41 30.41
CA THR A 2 -23.82 2.19 29.62
C THR A 2 -23.30 2.60 28.23
N PRO A 3 -22.31 1.91 27.65
CA PRO A 3 -21.87 2.19 26.29
C PRO A 3 -23.06 1.97 25.35
N GLY A 4 -23.27 2.90 24.43
CA GLY A 4 -24.28 2.74 23.37
C GLY A 4 -23.96 1.54 22.48
N PRO A 5 -24.95 1.02 21.73
CA PRO A 5 -24.73 -0.05 20.78
C PRO A 5 -23.67 0.39 19.74
N PRO A 6 -22.80 -0.54 19.28
CA PRO A 6 -21.77 -0.23 18.30
C PRO A 6 -22.39 0.31 17.01
N THR A 7 -21.71 1.27 16.37
CA THR A 7 -22.16 1.82 15.08
C THR A 7 -21.99 0.77 13.96
N PRO A 8 -22.74 0.85 12.84
CA PRO A 8 -22.59 -0.09 11.72
C PRO A 8 -21.14 -0.26 11.26
N ALA A 9 -20.37 0.83 11.15
CA ALA A 9 -18.94 0.79 10.82
C ALA A 9 -18.08 0.01 11.84
N GLN A 10 -18.45 0.04 13.13
CA GLN A 10 -17.78 -0.73 14.20
C GLN A 10 -18.19 -2.20 14.20
N VAL A 11 -19.41 -2.52 13.75
CA VAL A 11 -19.87 -3.89 13.51
C VAL A 11 -19.20 -4.48 12.27
N VAL A 12 -18.99 -3.68 11.22
CA VAL A 12 -18.33 -4.06 9.95
C VAL A 12 -16.84 -4.37 10.14
N GLN A 13 -16.10 -3.52 10.85
CA GLN A 13 -14.71 -3.82 11.22
C GLN A 13 -14.65 -5.12 12.04
N ARG A 14 -15.56 -5.27 13.00
CA ARG A 14 -15.56 -6.41 13.91
C ARG A 14 -15.96 -7.72 13.22
N ALA A 15 -16.87 -7.72 12.25
CA ALA A 15 -17.23 -8.89 11.45
C ALA A 15 -16.11 -9.30 10.47
N GLY A 16 -15.38 -8.33 9.89
CA GLY A 16 -14.15 -8.60 9.13
C GLY A 16 -13.03 -9.19 9.99
N PHE A 17 -12.88 -8.73 11.24
CA PHE A 17 -11.87 -9.24 12.18
C PHE A 17 -12.26 -10.56 12.88
N GLU A 18 -13.53 -10.78 13.21
CA GLU A 18 -14.02 -12.03 13.82
C GLU A 18 -14.10 -13.16 12.79
N SER A 19 -14.38 -12.83 11.51
CA SER A 19 -14.23 -13.77 10.42
C SER A 19 -12.74 -14.12 10.19
N GLN A 20 -11.80 -13.15 10.29
CA GLN A 20 -10.33 -13.40 10.30
C GLN A 20 -9.83 -14.39 11.35
N ALA A 21 -10.39 -14.37 12.57
CA ALA A 21 -10.04 -15.32 13.61
C ALA A 21 -10.64 -16.73 13.37
N ALA A 22 -11.82 -16.81 12.73
CA ALA A 22 -12.43 -18.07 12.31
C ALA A 22 -11.83 -18.64 10.99
N PHE A 23 -11.15 -17.82 10.19
CA PHE A 23 -10.45 -18.22 8.95
C PHE A 23 -9.18 -19.05 9.17
N ASN A 24 -8.71 -19.14 10.43
CA ASN A 24 -7.53 -19.88 10.83
C ASN A 24 -7.83 -21.27 11.42
N GLU A 25 -9.06 -21.78 11.31
CA GLU A 25 -9.30 -23.17 11.66
C GLU A 25 -8.57 -24.06 10.63
N ALA A 26 -7.37 -24.49 11.01
CA ALA A 26 -6.48 -25.29 10.18
C ALA A 26 -7.22 -26.57 9.79
N ILE A 27 -7.71 -26.61 8.55
CA ILE A 27 -8.21 -27.86 8.01
C ILE A 27 -6.99 -28.78 7.85
N PRO A 28 -6.91 -29.90 8.59
CA PRO A 28 -5.70 -30.69 8.65
C PRO A 28 -5.39 -31.26 7.27
N ILE A 29 -4.15 -31.06 6.81
CA ILE A 29 -3.62 -31.72 5.62
C ILE A 29 -3.15 -33.10 6.04
N VAL A 30 -3.68 -34.13 5.39
CA VAL A 30 -3.27 -35.51 5.63
C VAL A 30 -2.26 -35.89 4.57
N LYS A 31 -0.98 -36.04 4.97
CA LYS A 31 0.10 -36.53 4.10
C LYS A 31 0.31 -38.02 4.31
N ILE A 32 0.34 -38.77 3.21
CA ILE A 32 0.46 -40.22 3.17
C ILE A 32 1.66 -40.56 2.28
N PRO A 33 2.74 -41.14 2.83
CA PRO A 33 3.82 -41.66 2.00
C PRO A 33 3.30 -42.74 1.07
N VAL A 34 3.67 -42.67 -0.21
CA VAL A 34 3.25 -43.64 -1.22
C VAL A 34 4.44 -44.30 -1.89
N ALA A 35 4.38 -45.62 -2.04
CA ALA A 35 5.33 -46.39 -2.85
C ALA A 35 4.88 -46.42 -4.33
N GLY A 36 4.43 -45.28 -4.83
CA GLY A 36 3.80 -45.12 -6.15
C GLY A 36 4.79 -45.12 -7.31
N PRO A 37 4.30 -44.90 -8.56
CA PRO A 37 5.18 -44.73 -9.70
C PRO A 37 6.07 -43.49 -9.50
N ALA A 38 7.35 -43.62 -9.82
CA ALA A 38 8.26 -42.49 -9.82
C ALA A 38 7.69 -41.33 -10.68
N PRO A 39 7.82 -40.07 -10.27
CA PRO A 39 8.67 -39.61 -9.17
C PRO A 39 7.99 -39.49 -7.79
N PHE A 40 6.68 -39.74 -7.68
CA PHE A 40 5.89 -39.40 -6.49
C PHE A 40 6.24 -40.26 -5.27
N ASN A 41 6.39 -39.60 -4.12
CA ASN A 41 6.58 -40.26 -2.82
C ASN A 41 5.56 -39.83 -1.76
N MET A 42 4.70 -38.86 -2.07
CA MET A 42 3.71 -38.32 -1.14
C MET A 42 2.36 -38.11 -1.81
N LEU A 43 1.29 -38.52 -1.13
CA LEU A 43 -0.10 -38.18 -1.42
C LEU A 43 -0.62 -37.30 -0.29
N ALA A 44 -1.11 -36.10 -0.60
CA ALA A 44 -1.82 -35.25 0.35
C ALA A 44 -3.32 -35.23 0.06
N VAL A 45 -4.13 -35.32 1.10
CA VAL A 45 -5.53 -34.88 1.07
C VAL A 45 -5.56 -33.46 1.60
N VAL A 46 -5.95 -32.54 0.72
CA VAL A 46 -5.95 -31.10 0.96
C VAL A 46 -7.38 -30.62 0.90
N ARG A 47 -7.80 -29.87 1.92
CA ARG A 47 -9.04 -29.11 1.85
C ARG A 47 -8.71 -27.65 2.08
N SER A 48 -9.07 -26.83 1.10
CA SER A 48 -8.74 -25.41 1.07
C SER A 48 -10.03 -24.62 0.97
N ARG A 49 -10.16 -23.58 1.79
CA ARG A 49 -11.20 -22.56 1.62
C ARG A 49 -10.63 -21.53 0.65
N LEU A 50 -11.23 -21.40 -0.53
CA LEU A 50 -10.84 -20.43 -1.54
C LEU A 50 -11.84 -19.27 -1.49
N TRP A 51 -11.36 -18.04 -1.51
CA TRP A 51 -12.20 -16.86 -1.44
C TRP A 51 -12.14 -16.16 -2.79
N GLY A 52 -13.31 -15.92 -3.38
CA GLY A 52 -13.47 -15.06 -4.53
C GLY A 52 -14.19 -13.79 -4.11
N MET A 53 -13.63 -12.64 -4.46
CA MET A 53 -14.47 -11.45 -4.57
C MET A 53 -15.28 -11.57 -5.85
N GLY A 54 -16.60 -11.38 -5.74
CA GLY A 54 -17.47 -11.31 -6.91
C GLY A 54 -17.17 -10.08 -7.75
N TYR A 55 -17.39 -10.22 -9.05
CA TYR A 55 -17.50 -9.07 -9.95
C TYR A 55 -18.90 -8.49 -9.81
N PHE A 56 -18.99 -7.16 -9.75
CA PHE A 56 -20.23 -6.43 -9.50
C PHE A 56 -20.79 -5.91 -10.82
N GLY A 57 -22.03 -6.30 -11.15
CA GLY A 57 -22.72 -5.86 -12.36
C GLY A 57 -23.76 -6.87 -12.85
N ASP A 58 -24.70 -6.38 -13.67
CA ASP A 58 -25.85 -7.13 -14.21
C ASP A 58 -25.44 -8.27 -15.17
N ASP A 59 -24.17 -8.32 -15.57
CA ASP A 59 -23.64 -9.32 -16.49
C ASP A 59 -22.97 -10.49 -15.76
N LEU A 60 -23.14 -11.71 -16.30
CA LEU A 60 -22.41 -12.88 -15.82
C LEU A 60 -20.93 -12.79 -16.21
N HIS A 61 -20.06 -12.58 -15.22
CA HIS A 61 -18.61 -12.50 -15.45
C HIS A 61 -17.95 -13.86 -15.25
N ARG A 62 -17.30 -14.36 -16.30
CA ARG A 62 -16.43 -15.53 -16.22
C ARG A 62 -15.04 -15.09 -15.76
N ALA A 63 -14.58 -15.67 -14.67
CA ALA A 63 -13.27 -15.44 -14.08
C ALA A 63 -12.42 -16.71 -14.16
N HIS A 64 -11.27 -16.60 -14.80
CA HIS A 64 -10.23 -17.61 -14.74
C HIS A 64 -9.34 -17.32 -13.54
N VAL A 65 -9.59 -18.01 -12.42
CA VAL A 65 -8.77 -17.89 -11.22
C VAL A 65 -7.52 -18.73 -11.43
N THR A 66 -6.36 -18.08 -11.50
CA THR A 66 -5.08 -18.77 -11.63
C THR A 66 -4.24 -18.61 -10.38
N GLY A 67 -3.54 -19.69 -10.03
CA GLY A 67 -2.48 -19.59 -9.04
C GLY A 67 -2.97 -19.42 -7.59
N TYR A 68 -4.20 -19.84 -7.27
CA TYR A 68 -4.78 -19.70 -5.94
C TYR A 68 -4.00 -20.54 -4.92
N PRO A 69 -3.41 -19.95 -3.88
CA PRO A 69 -2.64 -20.69 -2.89
C PRO A 69 -3.50 -21.64 -2.07
N THR A 70 -3.02 -22.86 -1.89
CA THR A 70 -3.65 -23.82 -0.98
C THR A 70 -2.87 -23.91 0.32
N ALA A 71 -3.45 -24.59 1.31
CA ALA A 71 -2.74 -24.86 2.56
C ALA A 71 -1.54 -25.84 2.37
N LEU A 72 -1.46 -26.56 1.23
CA LEU A 72 -0.40 -27.53 0.99
C LEU A 72 0.92 -26.84 0.65
N THR A 73 1.91 -27.03 1.51
CA THR A 73 3.30 -26.63 1.27
C THR A 73 4.23 -27.85 1.32
N ILE A 74 5.20 -27.90 0.41
CA ILE A 74 6.32 -28.85 0.43
C ILE A 74 7.41 -28.29 1.36
N PRO A 75 7.70 -28.96 2.49
CA PRO A 75 8.81 -28.56 3.34
C PRO A 75 10.13 -28.69 2.58
N ARG A 76 10.98 -27.66 2.66
CA ARG A 76 12.30 -27.61 2.00
C ARG A 76 12.20 -27.79 0.49
N PHE A 77 11.18 -27.19 -0.12
CA PHE A 77 11.06 -27.09 -1.57
C PHE A 77 12.32 -26.46 -2.16
N ASP A 78 12.87 -27.10 -3.18
CA ASP A 78 14.03 -26.63 -3.93
C ASP A 78 13.58 -26.32 -5.36
N PRO A 79 13.42 -25.04 -5.72
CA PRO A 79 13.03 -24.65 -7.08
C PRO A 79 13.98 -25.17 -8.16
N GLY A 80 15.23 -25.51 -7.82
CA GLY A 80 16.23 -26.08 -8.73
C GLY A 80 16.05 -27.57 -9.02
N ARG A 81 15.11 -28.28 -8.36
CA ARG A 81 14.85 -29.71 -8.53
C ARG A 81 13.59 -29.95 -9.36
N PRO A 82 13.70 -30.27 -10.67
CA PRO A 82 12.55 -30.41 -11.57
C PRO A 82 11.48 -31.40 -11.08
N GLU A 83 11.91 -32.46 -10.39
CA GLU A 83 11.01 -33.49 -9.85
C GLU A 83 10.03 -32.96 -8.79
N GLN A 84 10.38 -31.88 -8.07
CA GLN A 84 9.49 -31.28 -7.07
C GLN A 84 8.39 -30.42 -7.69
N HIS A 85 8.57 -29.99 -8.94
CA HIS A 85 7.55 -29.25 -9.69
C HIS A 85 6.49 -30.18 -10.30
N VAL A 86 6.73 -31.50 -10.31
CA VAL A 86 5.78 -32.47 -10.84
C VAL A 86 4.68 -32.71 -9.82
N VAL A 87 3.46 -32.32 -10.17
CA VAL A 87 2.26 -32.47 -9.34
C VAL A 87 1.14 -33.11 -10.15
N HIS A 88 0.43 -34.06 -9.54
CA HIS A 88 -0.84 -34.56 -10.05
C HIS A 88 -1.90 -34.34 -8.99
N HIS A 89 -3.11 -33.98 -9.41
CA HIS A 89 -4.21 -33.85 -8.48
C HIS A 89 -5.52 -34.22 -9.13
N SER A 90 -6.50 -34.54 -8.30
CA SER A 90 -7.89 -34.36 -8.64
C SER A 90 -8.49 -33.48 -7.57
N THR A 91 -9.12 -32.40 -8.02
CA THR A 91 -9.74 -31.42 -7.15
C THR A 91 -11.20 -31.30 -7.53
N SER A 92 -12.04 -31.25 -6.51
CA SER A 92 -13.41 -30.79 -6.63
C SER A 92 -13.52 -29.47 -5.88
N VAL A 93 -13.99 -28.44 -6.55
CA VAL A 93 -14.31 -27.15 -5.93
C VAL A 93 -15.83 -27.05 -5.87
N GLY A 94 -16.35 -26.66 -4.72
CA GLY A 94 -17.77 -26.35 -4.53
C GLY A 94 -17.94 -24.98 -3.90
N VAL A 95 -19.11 -24.37 -4.06
CA VAL A 95 -19.49 -23.17 -3.30
C VAL A 95 -19.87 -23.62 -1.89
N SER A 96 -19.27 -23.01 -0.87
CA SER A 96 -19.42 -23.40 0.53
C SER A 96 -20.19 -22.38 1.37
N ALA A 97 -19.98 -21.10 1.11
CA ALA A 97 -20.72 -20.03 1.75
C ALA A 97 -20.86 -18.84 0.80
N MET A 98 -21.93 -18.09 0.97
CA MET A 98 -22.22 -16.88 0.22
C MET A 98 -22.72 -15.86 1.24
N ALA A 99 -22.04 -14.72 1.31
CA ALA A 99 -22.61 -13.52 1.90
C ALA A 99 -23.14 -12.69 0.74
N ALA A 100 -24.36 -12.21 0.90
CA ALA A 100 -25.02 -11.21 0.09
C ALA A 100 -25.96 -10.45 1.02
N ASP A 101 -26.28 -9.20 0.72
CA ASP A 101 -27.33 -8.49 1.45
C ASP A 101 -28.69 -9.18 1.24
N ASP A 102 -29.69 -8.88 2.07
CA ASP A 102 -30.97 -9.61 2.05
C ASP A 102 -31.81 -9.40 0.77
N ASP A 103 -31.43 -8.45 -0.08
CA ASP A 103 -32.10 -8.09 -1.34
C ASP A 103 -31.22 -8.23 -2.61
N VAL A 104 -30.17 -9.07 -2.59
CA VAL A 104 -29.24 -9.25 -3.74
C VAL A 104 -29.48 -10.57 -4.48
N ASP A 105 -29.81 -10.48 -5.77
CA ASP A 105 -29.80 -11.64 -6.67
C ASP A 105 -28.36 -11.97 -7.09
N PHE A 106 -28.01 -13.25 -7.12
CA PHE A 106 -26.68 -13.68 -7.52
C PHE A 106 -26.70 -14.98 -8.33
N THR A 107 -25.71 -15.12 -9.21
CA THR A 107 -25.40 -16.37 -9.90
C THR A 107 -23.93 -16.70 -9.67
N VAL A 108 -23.66 -17.87 -9.09
CA VAL A 108 -22.30 -18.40 -8.96
C VAL A 108 -22.26 -19.80 -9.55
N ALA A 109 -21.32 -20.02 -10.48
CA ALA A 109 -21.05 -21.31 -11.07
C ALA A 109 -19.54 -21.59 -11.07
N LEU A 110 -19.19 -22.86 -10.94
CA LEU A 110 -17.84 -23.37 -11.16
C LEU A 110 -17.88 -24.22 -12.42
N ASP A 111 -17.00 -23.94 -13.38
CA ASP A 111 -16.98 -24.61 -14.68
C ASP A 111 -15.94 -25.74 -14.67
N SER A 112 -14.67 -25.39 -14.47
CA SER A 112 -13.57 -26.34 -14.57
C SER A 112 -12.49 -26.08 -13.52
N VAL A 113 -11.80 -27.14 -13.09
CA VAL A 113 -10.53 -27.02 -12.36
C VAL A 113 -9.43 -27.35 -13.35
N ALA A 114 -8.44 -26.47 -13.48
CA ALA A 114 -7.30 -26.71 -14.35
C ALA A 114 -6.56 -27.97 -13.88
N SER A 115 -6.28 -28.88 -14.83
CA SER A 115 -5.45 -30.05 -14.57
C SER A 115 -3.97 -29.71 -14.38
N ALA A 116 -3.56 -28.54 -14.87
CA ALA A 116 -2.22 -28.00 -14.66
C ALA A 116 -2.23 -27.17 -13.37
N SER A 117 -1.43 -27.61 -12.40
CA SER A 117 -1.09 -26.84 -11.21
C SER A 117 0.41 -26.83 -11.01
N THR A 118 0.89 -25.91 -10.20
CA THR A 118 2.32 -25.74 -9.91
C THR A 118 2.53 -25.49 -8.44
N PHE A 119 3.78 -25.62 -8.01
CA PHE A 119 4.23 -25.06 -6.74
C PHE A 119 4.86 -23.68 -7.00
N ASP A 120 4.64 -22.74 -6.09
CA ASP A 120 5.38 -21.48 -6.11
C ASP A 120 6.84 -21.68 -5.65
N ARG A 121 7.61 -20.59 -5.56
CA ARG A 121 9.02 -20.65 -5.17
C ARG A 121 9.25 -21.14 -3.75
N ASP A 122 8.21 -21.13 -2.92
CA ASP A 122 8.25 -21.56 -1.52
C ASP A 122 7.67 -22.97 -1.33
N GLY A 123 7.24 -23.61 -2.42
CA GLY A 123 6.66 -24.95 -2.38
C GLY A 123 5.17 -24.95 -2.02
N THR A 124 4.47 -23.82 -2.08
CA THR A 124 3.01 -23.76 -1.88
C THR A 124 2.31 -24.21 -3.15
N TRP A 125 1.39 -25.16 -3.03
CA TRP A 125 0.62 -25.66 -4.15
C TRP A 125 -0.42 -24.63 -4.58
N LEU A 126 -0.42 -24.30 -5.86
CA LEU A 126 -1.31 -23.32 -6.46
C LEU A 126 -2.39 -24.00 -7.32
N LEU A 127 -3.65 -23.67 -7.04
CA LEU A 127 -4.82 -24.20 -7.73
C LEU A 127 -5.37 -23.16 -8.73
N SER A 128 -5.73 -23.60 -9.93
CA SER A 128 -6.42 -22.75 -10.90
C SER A 128 -7.79 -23.34 -11.23
N PHE A 129 -8.81 -22.50 -11.36
CA PHE A 129 -10.18 -22.91 -11.66
C PHE A 129 -10.95 -21.80 -12.37
N ASP A 130 -11.96 -22.20 -13.14
CA ASP A 130 -12.90 -21.30 -13.78
C ASP A 130 -14.14 -21.14 -12.92
N SER A 131 -14.50 -19.90 -12.66
CA SER A 131 -15.76 -19.52 -12.02
C SER A 131 -16.54 -18.57 -12.91
N ALA A 132 -17.85 -18.55 -12.75
CA ALA A 132 -18.71 -17.51 -13.29
C ALA A 132 -19.48 -16.92 -12.12
N VAL A 133 -19.44 -15.60 -11.97
CA VAL A 133 -20.03 -14.88 -10.86
C VAL A 133 -20.79 -13.67 -11.38
N GLN A 134 -22.00 -13.48 -10.85
CA GLN A 134 -22.87 -12.34 -11.07
C GLN A 134 -23.49 -11.98 -9.73
N PHE A 135 -23.48 -10.69 -9.40
CA PHE A 135 -24.25 -10.13 -8.30
C PHE A 135 -25.01 -8.92 -8.85
N ASP A 136 -26.32 -8.96 -8.71
CA ASP A 136 -27.24 -7.89 -9.10
C ASP A 136 -27.38 -6.92 -7.91
N PHE A 137 -26.70 -5.77 -8.00
CA PHE A 137 -26.75 -4.73 -6.99
C PHE A 137 -27.43 -3.49 -7.58
N ASP A 138 -28.54 -3.07 -6.98
CA ASP A 138 -29.29 -1.88 -7.39
C ASP A 138 -28.52 -0.55 -7.11
N SER A 139 -27.43 -0.58 -6.32
CA SER A 139 -26.62 0.61 -6.05
C SER A 139 -25.10 0.32 -5.95
N LEU A 140 -24.29 1.15 -6.61
CA LEU A 140 -22.82 1.17 -6.46
C LEU A 140 -22.34 1.61 -5.06
N VAL A 141 -23.26 1.93 -4.15
CA VAL A 141 -22.99 2.41 -2.79
C VAL A 141 -23.08 1.27 -1.77
N GLU A 142 -23.76 0.18 -2.10
CA GLU A 142 -23.91 -1.03 -1.27
C GLU A 142 -22.97 -2.13 -1.73
N VAL A 143 -21.69 -1.81 -1.92
CA VAL A 143 -20.66 -2.82 -2.24
C VAL A 143 -20.23 -3.63 -1.01
N GLU A 144 -21.06 -3.58 0.04
CA GLU A 144 -20.88 -4.34 1.25
C GLU A 144 -21.40 -5.77 1.01
N ALA A 145 -20.46 -6.70 0.83
CA ALA A 145 -20.61 -8.12 1.18
C ALA A 145 -20.98 -9.16 0.11
N GLY A 146 -20.77 -8.96 -1.20
CA GLY A 146 -20.78 -10.05 -2.18
C GLY A 146 -19.54 -10.96 -2.07
N VAL A 147 -19.49 -11.84 -1.06
CA VAL A 147 -18.34 -12.74 -0.83
C VAL A 147 -18.73 -14.17 -1.13
N VAL A 148 -18.05 -14.77 -2.10
CA VAL A 148 -18.19 -16.19 -2.42
C VAL A 148 -17.04 -16.94 -1.78
N GLU A 149 -17.39 -17.86 -0.89
CA GLU A 149 -16.47 -18.84 -0.38
C GLU A 149 -16.61 -20.13 -1.18
N TYR A 150 -15.53 -20.56 -1.80
CA TYR A 150 -15.38 -21.88 -2.37
C TYR A 150 -14.66 -22.81 -1.39
N VAL A 151 -14.97 -24.10 -1.44
CA VAL A 151 -14.19 -25.14 -0.78
C VAL A 151 -13.66 -26.09 -1.84
N ALA A 152 -12.34 -26.15 -1.95
CA ALA A 152 -11.64 -27.16 -2.71
C ALA A 152 -11.36 -28.36 -1.81
N THR A 153 -11.67 -29.55 -2.31
CA THR A 153 -11.18 -30.81 -1.75
C THR A 153 -10.36 -31.51 -2.82
N SER A 154 -9.12 -31.83 -2.49
CA SER A 154 -8.14 -32.33 -3.44
C SER A 154 -7.43 -33.55 -2.89
N TRP A 155 -7.11 -34.50 -3.76
CA TRP A 155 -5.94 -35.35 -3.55
C TRP A 155 -4.80 -34.83 -4.42
N VAL A 156 -3.58 -34.79 -3.88
CA VAL A 156 -2.40 -34.22 -4.53
C VAL A 156 -1.23 -35.18 -4.39
N LEU A 157 -0.70 -35.67 -5.50
CA LEU A 157 0.52 -36.46 -5.60
C LEU A 157 1.69 -35.55 -5.95
N PHE A 158 2.75 -35.60 -5.14
CA PHE A 158 3.93 -34.76 -5.30
C PHE A 158 5.19 -35.43 -4.72
N VAL A 159 6.32 -34.75 -4.84
CA VAL A 159 7.62 -35.18 -4.30
C VAL A 159 7.97 -34.34 -3.09
N GLU A 160 7.97 -34.95 -1.91
CA GLU A 160 8.43 -34.33 -0.67
C GLU A 160 9.88 -34.75 -0.35
N PRO A 161 10.79 -33.81 -0.06
CA PRO A 161 12.14 -34.15 0.37
C PRO A 161 12.13 -34.98 1.67
N PRO A 162 12.95 -36.04 1.78
CA PRO A 162 13.03 -36.80 3.02
C PRO A 162 13.50 -35.91 4.19
N PRO A 163 12.96 -36.07 5.41
CA PRO A 163 13.41 -35.30 6.57
C PRO A 163 14.90 -35.55 6.85
N PRO A 164 15.63 -34.57 7.43
CA PRO A 164 16.99 -34.82 7.90
C PRO A 164 16.96 -35.93 8.95
N PRO A 165 18.02 -36.75 9.07
CA PRO A 165 18.12 -37.75 10.12
C PRO A 165 17.96 -37.09 11.50
N GLY A 166 16.95 -37.48 12.26
CA GLY A 166 16.72 -36.99 13.63
C GLY A 166 15.86 -35.72 13.76
N ALA A 167 15.27 -35.19 12.68
CA ALA A 167 14.34 -34.07 12.77
C ALA A 167 12.98 -34.50 13.36
N ALA A 168 12.44 -33.70 14.28
CA ALA A 168 11.05 -33.83 14.71
C ALA A 168 10.10 -33.49 13.54
N PRO A 169 8.88 -34.05 13.48
CA PRO A 169 7.89 -33.63 12.48
C PRO A 169 7.59 -32.13 12.64
N ASP A 170 7.60 -31.41 11.52
CA ASP A 170 7.32 -29.97 11.52
C ASP A 170 5.89 -29.69 12.02
N PRO A 171 5.67 -28.65 12.86
CA PRO A 171 4.33 -28.25 13.27
C PRO A 171 3.53 -27.73 12.05
N PRO A 172 2.19 -27.83 12.06
CA PRO A 172 1.36 -27.34 10.97
C PRO A 172 1.56 -25.84 10.74
N THR A 173 1.96 -25.48 9.52
CA THR A 173 2.35 -24.13 9.11
C THR A 173 1.12 -23.24 8.91
N VAL A 174 0.88 -22.29 9.81
CA VAL A 174 -0.20 -21.26 9.69
C VAL A 174 0.28 -20.03 8.89
N ALA A 175 1.60 -19.90 8.64
CA ALA A 175 2.20 -18.72 8.02
C ALA A 175 2.07 -18.65 6.47
N THR A 176 1.52 -19.68 5.81
CA THR A 176 1.59 -19.81 4.33
C THR A 176 0.45 -19.10 3.57
N ASN A 177 -0.65 -18.71 4.22
CA ASN A 177 -1.82 -18.20 3.50
C ASN A 177 -1.67 -16.75 3.01
N LEU A 178 -0.98 -15.87 3.75
CA LEU A 178 -0.95 -14.43 3.43
C LEU A 178 -0.09 -14.11 2.20
N ARG A 179 1.07 -14.77 2.05
CA ARG A 179 1.94 -14.59 0.88
C ARG A 179 1.28 -15.10 -0.40
N GLY A 180 0.71 -16.30 -0.33
CA GLY A 180 -0.03 -16.86 -1.44
C GLY A 180 -1.18 -15.95 -1.86
N TRP A 181 -1.91 -15.40 -0.89
CA TRP A 181 -3.00 -14.46 -1.14
C TRP A 181 -2.49 -13.20 -1.83
N ALA A 182 -1.31 -12.70 -1.42
CA ALA A 182 -0.67 -11.57 -2.07
C ALA A 182 -0.33 -11.84 -3.55
N HIS A 183 0.20 -13.02 -3.86
CA HIS A 183 0.48 -13.43 -5.24
C HIS A 183 -0.79 -13.52 -6.07
N PHE A 184 -1.84 -14.13 -5.53
CA PHE A 184 -3.15 -14.20 -6.18
C PHE A 184 -3.71 -12.81 -6.46
N MET A 185 -3.74 -11.93 -5.46
CA MET A 185 -4.26 -10.57 -5.62
C MET A 185 -3.48 -9.76 -6.67
N VAL A 186 -2.14 -9.85 -6.68
CA VAL A 186 -1.32 -9.20 -7.72
C VAL A 186 -1.67 -9.70 -9.12
N HIS A 187 -1.79 -11.02 -9.31
CA HIS A 187 -2.13 -11.59 -10.61
C HIS A 187 -3.55 -11.20 -11.03
N SER A 188 -4.53 -11.33 -10.13
CA SER A 188 -5.93 -11.01 -10.37
C SER A 188 -6.14 -9.54 -10.69
N THR A 189 -5.50 -8.62 -9.94
CA THR A 189 -5.58 -7.18 -10.22
C THR A 189 -4.97 -6.84 -11.58
N ARG A 190 -3.81 -7.40 -11.92
CA ARG A 190 -3.20 -7.18 -13.25
C ARG A 190 -4.08 -7.71 -14.37
N HIS A 191 -4.65 -8.90 -14.21
CA HIS A 191 -5.57 -9.45 -15.21
C HIS A 191 -6.84 -8.60 -15.34
N TYR A 192 -7.49 -8.26 -14.23
CA TYR A 192 -8.69 -7.44 -14.21
C TYR A 192 -8.46 -6.10 -14.90
N ALA A 193 -7.30 -5.45 -14.67
CA ALA A 193 -6.97 -4.18 -15.30
C ALA A 193 -6.88 -4.22 -16.84
N THR A 194 -6.79 -5.42 -17.45
CA THR A 194 -6.81 -5.60 -18.91
C THR A 194 -8.21 -5.78 -19.49
N LEU A 195 -9.24 -5.96 -18.67
CA LEU A 195 -10.61 -6.24 -19.13
C LEU A 195 -11.33 -4.93 -19.53
N PRO A 196 -12.15 -4.95 -20.60
CA PRO A 196 -13.02 -3.83 -20.93
C PRO A 196 -13.97 -3.49 -19.78
N GLY A 197 -14.06 -2.21 -19.42
CA GLY A 197 -14.93 -1.74 -18.34
C GLY A 197 -14.36 -1.93 -16.92
N ALA A 198 -13.13 -2.42 -16.78
CA ALA A 198 -12.50 -2.59 -15.47
C ALA A 198 -12.31 -1.25 -14.74
N ASP A 199 -12.75 -1.20 -13.49
CA ASP A 199 -12.44 -0.11 -12.56
C ASP A 199 -11.00 -0.28 -12.01
N VAL A 200 -10.03 0.15 -12.81
CA VAL A 200 -8.60 0.01 -12.47
C VAL A 200 -8.22 0.81 -11.23
N MET A 201 -8.82 1.97 -11.02
CA MET A 201 -8.53 2.83 -9.88
C MET A 201 -8.95 2.15 -8.57
N ARG A 202 -10.14 1.55 -8.55
CA ARG A 202 -10.61 0.77 -7.41
C ARG A 202 -9.75 -0.46 -7.18
N ALA A 203 -9.47 -1.24 -8.22
CA ALA A 203 -8.66 -2.45 -8.09
C ALA A 203 -7.24 -2.16 -7.55
N ALA A 204 -6.65 -1.02 -7.95
CA ALA A 204 -5.36 -0.58 -7.42
C ALA A 204 -5.45 -0.14 -5.95
N ALA A 205 -6.55 0.50 -5.54
CA ALA A 205 -6.77 0.95 -4.16
C ALA A 205 -6.98 -0.24 -3.19
N GLU A 206 -7.66 -1.29 -3.64
CA GLU A 206 -7.93 -2.52 -2.87
C GLU A 206 -6.67 -3.31 -2.49
N LEU A 207 -5.52 -3.04 -3.13
CA LEU A 207 -4.24 -3.61 -2.73
C LEU A 207 -3.67 -2.97 -1.44
N THR A 208 -4.10 -1.77 -1.05
CA THR A 208 -3.55 -1.03 0.09
C THR A 208 -3.72 -1.73 1.45
N PRO A 209 -4.90 -2.28 1.80
CA PRO A 209 -5.08 -3.06 3.02
C PRO A 209 -4.13 -4.26 3.12
N LEU A 210 -3.94 -4.98 2.01
CA LEU A 210 -3.07 -6.15 1.93
C LEU A 210 -1.59 -5.77 2.16
N VAL A 211 -1.12 -4.65 1.60
CA VAL A 211 0.24 -4.13 1.87
C VAL A 211 0.46 -3.91 3.37
N ARG A 212 -0.54 -3.34 4.06
CA ARG A 212 -0.47 -3.08 5.52
C ARG A 212 -0.42 -4.39 6.32
N GLU A 213 -1.20 -5.39 5.95
CA GLU A 213 -1.18 -6.70 6.60
C GLU A 213 0.15 -7.42 6.41
N LEU A 214 0.68 -7.44 5.17
CA LEU A 214 1.98 -8.01 4.85
C LEU A 214 3.11 -7.31 5.62
N SER A 215 3.07 -5.97 5.70
CA SER A 215 4.05 -5.20 6.46
C SER A 215 3.99 -5.53 7.96
N ALA A 216 2.79 -5.62 8.53
CA ALA A 216 2.59 -5.99 9.94
C ALA A 216 3.06 -7.43 10.25
N ALA A 217 2.95 -8.33 9.27
CA ALA A 217 3.45 -9.71 9.36
C ALA A 217 4.97 -9.83 9.09
N GLY A 218 5.68 -8.73 8.85
CA GLY A 218 7.11 -8.74 8.54
C GLY A 218 7.44 -9.24 7.12
N GLN A 219 6.43 -9.42 6.26
CA GLN A 219 6.59 -9.84 4.87
C GLN A 219 6.86 -8.62 3.97
N THR A 220 7.96 -7.91 4.25
CA THR A 220 8.24 -6.60 3.63
C THR A 220 8.51 -6.67 2.12
N ALA A 221 9.06 -7.80 1.64
CA ALA A 221 9.25 -8.04 0.20
C ALA A 221 7.90 -8.24 -0.53
N ASP A 222 7.00 -9.00 0.07
CA ASP A 222 5.66 -9.25 -0.47
C ASP A 222 4.81 -7.97 -0.44
N ALA A 223 4.89 -7.20 0.65
CA ALA A 223 4.26 -5.89 0.76
C ALA A 223 4.71 -4.93 -0.34
N GLN A 224 6.01 -4.93 -0.67
CA GLN A 224 6.52 -4.13 -1.78
C GLN A 224 6.02 -4.65 -3.13
N ALA A 225 5.99 -5.97 -3.36
CA ALA A 225 5.52 -6.54 -4.61
C ALA A 225 4.04 -6.18 -4.89
N VAL A 226 3.20 -6.22 -3.85
CA VAL A 226 1.79 -5.78 -3.93
C VAL A 226 1.70 -4.29 -4.21
N GLN A 227 2.49 -3.46 -3.52
CA GLN A 227 2.51 -2.01 -3.76
C GLN A 227 3.02 -1.66 -5.18
N GLN A 228 3.98 -2.42 -5.70
CA GLN A 228 4.47 -2.27 -7.07
C GLN A 228 3.38 -2.59 -8.08
N ALA A 229 2.62 -3.67 -7.89
CA ALA A 229 1.52 -4.02 -8.77
C ALA A 229 0.45 -2.92 -8.86
N SER A 230 0.13 -2.27 -7.73
CA SER A 230 -0.76 -1.09 -7.69
C SER A 230 -0.22 0.06 -8.55
N VAL A 231 1.09 0.34 -8.48
CA VAL A 231 1.73 1.36 -9.32
C VAL A 231 1.69 0.96 -10.80
N ASP A 232 2.03 -0.29 -11.12
CA ASP A 232 2.10 -0.78 -12.51
C ASP A 232 0.74 -0.63 -13.22
N VAL A 233 -0.36 -1.09 -12.60
CA VAL A 233 -1.69 -0.99 -13.22
C VAL A 233 -2.15 0.46 -13.39
N LEU A 234 -1.78 1.36 -12.46
CA LEU A 234 -2.09 2.79 -12.59
C LEU A 234 -1.23 3.49 -13.65
N GLU A 235 -0.01 3.02 -13.91
CA GLU A 235 0.85 3.53 -14.97
C GLU A 235 0.32 3.18 -16.37
N GLU A 236 -0.25 1.99 -16.53
CA GLU A 236 -0.82 1.51 -17.80
C GLU A 236 -2.24 2.05 -18.05
N PHE A 237 -2.94 2.48 -17.00
CA PHE A 237 -4.29 3.00 -17.08
C PHE A 237 -4.39 4.43 -17.62
N SER A 238 -5.32 4.64 -18.55
CA SER A 238 -5.70 5.96 -19.08
C SER A 238 -7.09 6.34 -18.54
N PRO A 239 -7.20 7.24 -17.54
CA PRO A 239 -8.48 7.60 -16.93
C PRO A 239 -9.35 8.43 -17.88
N ALA A 240 -10.67 8.38 -17.70
CA ALA A 240 -11.57 9.33 -18.33
C ALA A 240 -11.30 10.75 -17.80
N ALA A 241 -11.70 11.78 -18.55
CA ALA A 241 -11.46 13.17 -18.16
C ALA A 241 -12.07 13.53 -16.80
N ALA A 242 -13.24 12.98 -16.47
CA ALA A 242 -13.92 13.19 -15.20
C ALA A 242 -13.18 12.57 -14.00
N GLU A 243 -12.41 11.51 -14.22
CA GLU A 243 -11.68 10.76 -13.18
C GLU A 243 -10.26 11.28 -12.98
N ARG A 244 -9.80 12.20 -13.86
CA ARG A 244 -8.40 12.59 -13.96
C ARG A 244 -7.83 13.10 -12.64
N THR A 245 -8.57 13.91 -11.89
CA THR A 245 -8.12 14.45 -10.61
C THR A 245 -7.94 13.35 -9.56
N ALA A 246 -8.91 12.43 -9.45
CA ALA A 246 -8.85 11.30 -8.52
C ALA A 246 -7.73 10.31 -8.89
N TYR A 247 -7.53 10.06 -10.19
CA TYR A 247 -6.42 9.26 -10.70
C TYR A 247 -5.05 9.85 -10.33
N LEU A 248 -4.88 11.17 -10.51
CA LEU A 248 -3.59 11.82 -10.27
C LEU A 248 -3.13 11.70 -8.82
N ILE A 249 -4.04 11.89 -7.84
CA ILE A 249 -3.70 11.74 -6.43
C ILE A 249 -3.44 10.27 -6.07
N LEU A 250 -4.30 9.34 -6.54
CA LEU A 250 -4.11 7.91 -6.27
C LEU A 250 -2.75 7.41 -6.79
N ARG A 251 -2.38 7.82 -8.01
CA ARG A 251 -1.08 7.46 -8.60
C ARG A 251 0.10 8.13 -7.89
N ALA A 252 -0.05 9.35 -7.38
CA ALA A 252 0.99 10.00 -6.58
C ALA A 252 1.22 9.26 -5.25
N GLU A 253 0.13 8.90 -4.58
CA GLU A 253 0.15 8.19 -3.29
C GLU A 253 0.67 6.76 -3.43
N ALA A 254 0.27 6.02 -4.47
CA ALA A 254 0.78 4.68 -4.73
C ALA A 254 2.31 4.69 -4.90
N LYS A 255 2.86 5.69 -5.59
CA LYS A 255 4.32 5.87 -5.72
C LYS A 255 4.98 6.31 -4.43
N HIS A 256 4.36 7.21 -3.67
CA HIS A 256 4.83 7.60 -2.34
C HIS A 256 4.95 6.37 -1.43
N ASN A 257 3.92 5.53 -1.37
CA ASN A 257 3.93 4.31 -0.59
C ASN A 257 4.99 3.32 -1.08
N LEU A 258 5.15 3.18 -2.41
CA LEU A 258 6.21 2.34 -2.98
C LEU A 258 7.61 2.82 -2.57
N ILE A 259 7.88 4.14 -2.62
CA ILE A 259 9.15 4.73 -2.15
C ILE A 259 9.44 4.33 -0.71
N ALA A 260 8.45 4.44 0.18
CA ALA A 260 8.61 4.04 1.58
C ALA A 260 9.00 2.55 1.71
N ARG A 261 8.37 1.66 0.94
CA ARG A 261 8.68 0.21 0.95
C ARG A 261 10.05 -0.10 0.38
N MET A 262 10.45 0.57 -0.71
CA MET A 262 11.77 0.39 -1.29
C MET A 262 12.88 0.84 -0.32
N ILE A 263 12.67 1.94 0.42
CA ILE A 263 13.59 2.40 1.46
C ILE A 263 13.66 1.39 2.60
N GLU A 264 12.53 0.89 3.08
CA GLU A 264 12.44 -0.16 4.11
C GLU A 264 13.21 -1.43 3.70
N ASN A 265 13.07 -1.85 2.44
CA ASN A 265 13.78 -2.99 1.86
C ASN A 265 15.20 -2.67 1.38
N LYS A 266 15.72 -1.46 1.64
CA LYS A 266 17.07 -1.00 1.25
C LYS A 266 17.35 -1.05 -0.25
N GLN A 267 16.33 -0.98 -1.08
CA GLN A 267 16.43 -0.96 -2.55
C GLN A 267 16.49 0.49 -3.05
N LEU A 268 17.63 1.15 -2.81
CA LEU A 268 17.76 2.60 -3.00
C LEU A 268 18.01 3.05 -4.46
N ALA A 269 18.42 2.13 -5.34
CA ALA A 269 18.85 2.48 -6.71
C ALA A 269 17.75 3.18 -7.52
N ASP A 270 16.50 2.73 -7.40
CA ASP A 270 15.37 3.22 -8.19
C ASP A 270 14.48 4.24 -7.43
N VAL A 271 14.79 4.52 -6.15
CA VAL A 271 14.02 5.46 -5.33
C VAL A 271 14.10 6.89 -5.88
N GLY A 272 15.26 7.32 -6.38
CA GLY A 272 15.46 8.66 -6.93
C GLY A 272 14.55 8.98 -8.12
N PRO A 273 14.57 8.17 -9.21
CA PRO A 273 13.65 8.31 -10.34
C PRO A 273 12.18 8.23 -9.93
N LEU A 274 11.82 7.27 -9.07
CA LEU A 274 10.45 7.10 -8.60
C LEU A 274 9.95 8.32 -7.82
N ALA A 275 10.79 8.91 -6.97
CA ALA A 275 10.49 10.13 -6.23
C ALA A 275 10.25 11.33 -7.17
N GLY A 276 11.08 11.50 -8.19
CA GLY A 276 10.86 12.53 -9.22
C GLY A 276 9.50 12.37 -9.89
N SER A 277 9.15 11.13 -10.25
CA SER A 277 7.85 10.81 -10.85
C SER A 277 6.66 11.04 -9.90
N ALA A 278 6.80 10.70 -8.62
CA ALA A 278 5.76 10.96 -7.60
C ALA A 278 5.53 12.47 -7.40
N ILE A 279 6.61 13.25 -7.30
CA ILE A 279 6.54 14.73 -7.16
C ILE A 279 5.84 15.34 -8.38
N SER A 280 6.17 14.91 -9.60
CA SER A 280 5.49 15.38 -10.81
C SER A 280 4.00 15.04 -10.83
N ASN A 281 3.60 13.88 -10.31
CA ASN A 281 2.19 13.52 -10.18
C ASN A 281 1.46 14.40 -9.16
N TYR A 282 2.07 14.70 -8.01
CA TYR A 282 1.50 15.67 -7.07
C TYR A 282 1.39 17.07 -7.70
N GLN A 283 2.40 17.53 -8.44
CA GLN A 283 2.33 18.83 -9.13
C GLN A 283 1.19 18.85 -10.16
N ALA A 284 1.03 17.80 -10.96
CA ALA A 284 -0.09 17.67 -11.88
C ALA A 284 -1.44 17.64 -11.16
N TYR A 285 -1.54 16.96 -10.01
CA TYR A 285 -2.72 16.97 -9.16
C TYR A 285 -3.04 18.37 -8.66
N THR A 286 -2.06 19.11 -8.13
CA THR A 286 -2.27 20.47 -7.59
C THR A 286 -2.68 21.49 -8.65
N ALA A 287 -2.36 21.24 -9.92
CA ALA A 287 -2.81 22.05 -11.05
C ALA A 287 -4.23 21.68 -11.54
N ALA A 288 -4.80 20.57 -11.07
CA ALA A 288 -6.11 20.09 -11.50
C ALA A 288 -7.24 20.83 -10.77
N ALA A 289 -8.35 21.03 -11.48
CA ALA A 289 -9.55 21.61 -10.89
C ALA A 289 -10.11 20.68 -9.79
N GLY A 290 -10.49 21.27 -8.65
CA GLY A 290 -11.05 20.55 -7.50
C GLY A 290 -10.02 19.77 -6.67
N ALA A 291 -8.71 19.98 -6.90
CA ALA A 291 -7.67 19.34 -6.09
C ALA A 291 -7.71 19.81 -4.63
N ASP A 292 -7.55 18.85 -3.71
CA ASP A 292 -7.33 19.13 -2.29
C ASP A 292 -5.85 19.48 -2.09
N LEU A 293 -5.55 20.77 -2.19
CA LEU A 293 -4.20 21.29 -2.03
C LEU A 293 -3.65 21.08 -0.61
N ALA A 294 -4.51 21.04 0.41
CA ALA A 294 -4.06 20.82 1.79
C ALA A 294 -3.58 19.38 1.99
N ARG A 295 -4.29 18.39 1.40
CA ARG A 295 -3.82 16.99 1.33
C ARG A 295 -2.50 16.89 0.59
N ALA A 296 -2.43 17.40 -0.65
CA ALA A 296 -1.22 17.33 -1.45
C ALA A 296 0.01 17.96 -0.78
N ALA A 297 -0.17 19.11 -0.12
CA ALA A 297 0.89 19.73 0.65
C ALA A 297 1.38 18.80 1.76
N ARG A 298 0.48 18.20 2.55
CA ARG A 298 0.84 17.27 3.62
C ARG A 298 1.66 16.09 3.08
N ASP A 299 1.18 15.44 2.04
CA ASP A 299 1.81 14.23 1.49
C ASP A 299 3.20 14.53 0.90
N LEU A 300 3.35 15.68 0.21
CA LEU A 300 4.64 16.16 -0.27
C LEU A 300 5.62 16.44 0.88
N GLY A 301 5.14 16.97 2.00
CA GLY A 301 5.95 17.19 3.20
C GLY A 301 6.38 15.88 3.86
N GLU A 302 5.49 14.89 3.93
CA GLU A 302 5.78 13.56 4.49
C GLU A 302 6.83 12.78 3.67
N LEU A 303 6.89 13.02 2.36
CA LEU A 303 7.88 12.41 1.46
C LEU A 303 9.32 12.88 1.74
N VAL A 304 9.53 14.07 2.32
CA VAL A 304 10.87 14.68 2.49
C VAL A 304 11.77 13.83 3.38
N LYS A 305 11.29 13.39 4.54
CA LYS A 305 12.10 12.66 5.54
C LYS A 305 12.59 11.29 5.04
N PRO A 306 11.74 10.44 4.41
CA PRO A 306 12.19 9.22 3.76
C PRO A 306 13.30 9.47 2.75
N LEU A 307 13.17 10.49 1.89
CA LEU A 307 14.18 10.81 0.88
C LEU A 307 15.52 11.23 1.49
N LEU A 308 15.51 12.02 2.57
CA LEU A 308 16.73 12.35 3.30
C LEU A 308 17.38 11.10 3.92
N THR A 309 16.57 10.21 4.49
CA THR A 309 17.04 8.94 5.08
C THR A 309 17.68 8.03 4.02
N ALA A 310 17.16 8.07 2.79
CA ALA A 310 17.68 7.35 1.63
C ALA A 310 18.93 8.00 0.99
N GLY A 311 19.42 9.12 1.51
CA GLY A 311 20.56 9.83 0.94
C GLY A 311 20.23 10.58 -0.37
N LEU A 312 18.98 11.02 -0.54
CA LEU A 312 18.47 11.70 -1.74
C LEU A 312 18.13 13.19 -1.46
N PRO A 313 19.11 14.03 -1.11
CA PRO A 313 18.87 15.43 -0.70
C PRO A 313 18.31 16.30 -1.83
N ALA A 314 18.64 16.02 -3.09
CA ALA A 314 18.12 16.76 -4.24
C ALA A 314 16.61 16.52 -4.42
N GLN A 315 16.17 15.27 -4.30
CA GLN A 315 14.77 14.89 -4.38
C GLN A 315 14.00 15.40 -3.16
N ALA A 316 14.59 15.37 -1.96
CA ALA A 316 14.01 15.95 -0.77
C ALA A 316 13.79 17.48 -0.91
N LEU A 317 14.75 18.21 -1.49
CA LEU A 317 14.59 19.63 -1.81
C LEU A 317 13.50 19.87 -2.86
N ALA A 318 13.40 19.02 -3.88
CA ALA A 318 12.34 19.10 -4.89
C ALA A 318 10.94 18.88 -4.28
N ALA A 319 10.78 17.87 -3.42
CA ALA A 319 9.54 17.62 -2.69
C ALA A 319 9.17 18.80 -1.77
N GLN A 320 10.15 19.35 -1.04
CA GLN A 320 9.94 20.50 -0.16
C GLN A 320 9.52 21.76 -0.93
N ARG A 321 10.08 21.99 -2.12
CA ARG A 321 9.65 23.09 -3.00
C ARG A 321 8.23 22.89 -3.52
N ALA A 322 7.90 21.68 -3.97
CA ALA A 322 6.55 21.36 -4.40
C ALA A 322 5.54 21.54 -3.25
N ASN A 323 5.88 21.14 -2.02
CA ASN A 323 5.07 21.39 -0.83
C ASN A 323 4.85 22.90 -0.61
N LEU A 324 5.91 23.71 -0.66
CA LEU A 324 5.82 25.16 -0.50
C LEU A 324 4.94 25.81 -1.57
N ASP A 325 5.14 25.45 -2.84
CA ASP A 325 4.36 25.97 -3.95
C ASP A 325 2.88 25.60 -3.82
N THR A 326 2.59 24.38 -3.36
CA THR A 326 1.23 23.91 -3.07
C THR A 326 0.59 24.70 -1.94
N LEU A 327 1.30 24.93 -0.84
CA LEU A 327 0.81 25.77 0.26
C LEU A 327 0.51 27.18 -0.23
N ARG A 328 1.39 27.79 -1.04
CA ARG A 328 1.18 29.15 -1.58
C ARG A 328 -0.04 29.24 -2.49
N ALA A 329 -0.44 28.15 -3.13
CA ALA A 329 -1.62 28.10 -3.99
C ALA A 329 -2.95 28.05 -3.20
N ILE A 330 -2.91 27.77 -1.89
CA ILE A 330 -4.10 27.78 -1.03
C ILE A 330 -4.50 29.22 -0.72
N THR A 331 -5.55 29.72 -1.36
CA THR A 331 -6.03 31.10 -1.18
C THR A 331 -7.07 31.26 -0.07
N THR A 332 -7.75 30.18 0.31
CA THR A 332 -8.80 30.21 1.34
C THR A 332 -8.64 29.01 2.29
N PRO A 333 -7.67 29.05 3.22
CA PRO A 333 -7.47 27.99 4.19
C PRO A 333 -8.61 27.94 5.21
N THR A 334 -9.01 26.72 5.61
CA THR A 334 -9.99 26.50 6.69
C THR A 334 -9.45 26.89 8.07
N ASP A 335 -8.14 26.74 8.27
CA ASP A 335 -7.39 27.25 9.41
C ASP A 335 -6.31 28.24 8.93
N PRO A 336 -6.63 29.55 8.86
CA PRO A 336 -5.67 30.55 8.39
C PRO A 336 -4.40 30.64 9.24
N LEU A 337 -4.54 30.53 10.57
CA LEU A 337 -3.40 30.66 11.49
C LEU A 337 -2.45 29.47 11.33
N GLY A 338 -2.98 28.24 11.31
CA GLY A 338 -2.19 27.04 11.04
C GLY A 338 -1.57 27.04 9.64
N HIS A 339 -2.28 27.57 8.64
CA HIS A 339 -1.76 27.72 7.29
C HIS A 339 -0.56 28.68 7.20
N ASP A 340 -0.63 29.84 7.86
CA ASP A 340 0.49 30.79 7.90
C ASP A 340 1.74 30.19 8.54
N LEU A 341 1.55 29.42 9.62
CA LEU A 341 2.65 28.70 10.26
C LEU A 341 3.23 27.64 9.33
N ALA A 342 2.39 26.83 8.67
CA ALA A 342 2.83 25.81 7.73
C ALA A 342 3.63 26.40 6.55
N LEU A 343 3.22 27.58 6.04
CA LEU A 343 3.99 28.31 5.03
C LEU A 343 5.37 28.72 5.54
N ALA A 344 5.46 29.30 6.75
CA ALA A 344 6.73 29.70 7.33
C ALA A 344 7.66 28.51 7.61
N GLU A 345 7.11 27.39 8.10
CA GLU A 345 7.87 26.16 8.33
C GLU A 345 8.34 25.52 7.02
N SER A 346 7.50 25.56 5.98
CA SER A 346 7.89 25.07 4.65
C SER A 346 9.00 25.91 4.02
N GLU A 347 8.91 27.24 4.09
CA GLU A 347 9.97 28.16 3.64
C GLU A 347 11.27 27.97 4.43
N HIS A 348 11.18 27.82 5.76
CA HIS A 348 12.32 27.43 6.60
C HIS A 348 12.96 26.15 6.07
N ASN A 349 12.17 25.10 5.84
CA ASN A 349 12.70 23.82 5.40
C ASN A 349 13.37 23.93 4.03
N VAL A 350 12.87 24.76 3.10
CA VAL A 350 13.57 25.05 1.84
C VAL A 350 14.95 25.67 2.10
N VAL A 351 15.06 26.67 2.98
CA VAL A 351 16.34 27.29 3.35
C VAL A 351 17.29 26.26 3.94
N ALA A 352 16.82 25.45 4.90
CA ALA A 352 17.62 24.40 5.52
C ALA A 352 18.10 23.35 4.49
N ARG A 353 17.24 22.92 3.56
CA ARG A 353 17.62 21.96 2.50
C ARG A 353 18.62 22.57 1.50
N LEU A 354 18.50 23.85 1.17
CA LEU A 354 19.47 24.56 0.31
C LEU A 354 20.85 24.63 0.96
N ILE A 355 20.90 24.91 2.27
CA ILE A 355 22.14 24.90 3.05
C ILE A 355 22.75 23.49 3.06
N ASP A 356 21.96 22.47 3.39
CA ASP A 356 22.43 21.08 3.44
C ASP A 356 22.93 20.58 2.07
N ALA A 357 22.42 21.13 0.97
CA ALA A 357 22.88 20.87 -0.39
C ALA A 357 24.08 21.74 -0.83
N GLY A 358 24.65 22.57 0.07
CA GLY A 358 25.74 23.50 -0.25
C GLY A 358 25.33 24.67 -1.15
N GLN A 359 24.03 24.91 -1.36
CA GLN A 359 23.49 25.96 -2.21
C GLN A 359 23.26 27.26 -1.43
N THR A 360 24.23 27.66 -0.60
CA THR A 360 24.12 28.85 0.27
C THR A 360 23.81 30.16 -0.48
N PRO A 361 24.27 30.41 -1.72
CA PRO A 361 23.86 31.61 -2.47
C PRO A 361 22.37 31.66 -2.81
N HIS A 362 21.70 30.51 -2.88
CA HIS A 362 20.25 30.42 -3.10
C HIS A 362 19.47 30.48 -1.78
N ALA A 363 20.09 30.09 -0.65
CA ALA A 363 19.49 30.12 0.67
C ALA A 363 19.43 31.55 1.24
N ALA A 364 20.55 32.29 1.15
CA ALA A 364 20.70 33.64 1.71
C ALA A 364 19.55 34.62 1.38
N PRO A 365 19.14 34.80 0.11
CA PRO A 365 18.09 35.77 -0.23
C PRO A 365 16.70 35.40 0.30
N LEU A 366 16.50 34.15 0.75
CA LEU A 366 15.21 33.70 1.29
C LEU A 366 15.08 33.95 2.79
N VAL A 367 16.17 34.25 3.51
CA VAL A 367 16.14 34.38 4.98
C VAL A 367 15.32 35.59 5.40
N GLN A 368 15.56 36.76 4.81
CA GLN A 368 14.87 37.98 5.23
C GLN A 368 13.33 37.90 5.04
N PRO A 369 12.79 37.46 3.88
CA PRO A 369 11.35 37.22 3.73
C PRO A 369 10.78 36.20 4.72
N LEU A 370 11.55 35.15 5.05
CA LEU A 370 11.15 34.14 6.03
C LEU A 370 11.03 34.73 7.45
N LEU A 371 11.99 35.58 7.85
CA LEU A 371 11.92 36.28 9.14
C LEU A 371 10.68 37.18 9.22
N GLU A 372 10.40 37.94 8.16
CA GLU A 372 9.20 38.78 8.07
C GLU A 372 7.92 37.97 8.23
N ARG A 373 7.86 36.79 7.61
CA ARG A 373 6.71 35.88 7.75
C ARG A 373 6.56 35.35 9.17
N TYR A 374 7.65 34.91 9.80
CA TYR A 374 7.60 34.44 11.19
C TYR A 374 7.18 35.55 12.17
N LEU A 375 7.68 36.77 11.99
CA LEU A 375 7.31 37.93 12.81
C LEU A 375 5.85 38.35 12.57
N ALA A 376 5.36 38.25 11.33
CA ALA A 376 3.96 38.51 11.00
C ALA A 376 3.03 37.47 11.63
N TYR A 377 3.38 36.17 11.56
CA TYR A 377 2.65 35.10 12.24
C TYR A 377 2.64 35.32 13.77
N ALA A 378 3.80 35.61 14.38
CA ALA A 378 3.91 35.83 15.82
C ALA A 378 3.14 37.08 16.31
N GLY A 379 2.80 38.00 15.40
CA GLY A 379 1.93 39.14 15.72
C GLY A 379 0.44 38.82 15.75
N LYS A 380 0.02 37.61 15.37
CA LYS A 380 -1.39 37.21 15.33
C LYS A 380 -1.88 36.72 16.69
N PRO A 381 -3.16 36.95 17.03
CA PRO A 381 -3.78 36.36 18.21
C PRO A 381 -3.65 34.82 18.18
N ALA A 382 -3.37 34.22 19.34
CA ALA A 382 -3.19 32.77 19.51
C ALA A 382 -1.99 32.14 18.76
N ALA A 383 -1.09 32.95 18.21
CA ALA A 383 0.14 32.44 17.61
C ALA A 383 1.02 31.71 18.64
N ASP A 384 1.53 30.54 18.27
CA ASP A 384 2.49 29.78 19.07
C ASP A 384 3.90 30.41 18.96
N ILE A 385 4.16 31.43 19.77
CA ILE A 385 5.43 32.17 19.80
C ILE A 385 6.60 31.24 20.19
N LEU A 386 6.38 30.29 21.10
CA LEU A 386 7.40 29.33 21.53
C LEU A 386 7.86 28.44 20.37
N ARG A 387 6.95 28.04 19.50
CA ARG A 387 7.28 27.28 18.29
C ARG A 387 8.09 28.12 17.29
N VAL A 388 7.74 29.39 17.10
CA VAL A 388 8.53 30.30 16.26
C VAL A 388 9.94 30.49 16.81
N GLN A 389 10.10 30.70 18.11
CA GLN A 389 11.41 30.84 18.75
C GLN A 389 12.27 29.58 18.56
N ARG A 390 11.70 28.38 18.72
CA ARG A 390 12.43 27.13 18.44
C ARG A 390 12.91 27.05 16.99
N ASN A 391 12.02 27.35 16.04
CA ASN A 391 12.35 27.32 14.61
C ASN A 391 13.42 28.37 14.26
N LEU A 392 13.32 29.60 14.75
CA LEU A 392 14.33 30.64 14.48
C LEU A 392 15.67 30.34 15.16
N THR A 393 15.67 29.70 16.33
CA THR A 393 16.90 29.25 17.01
C THR A 393 17.62 28.20 16.18
N GLU A 394 16.88 27.20 15.67
CA GLU A 394 17.44 26.20 14.75
C GLU A 394 18.01 26.86 13.48
N LEU A 395 17.24 27.78 12.87
CA LEU A 395 17.65 28.46 11.65
C LEU A 395 18.94 29.27 11.86
N ALA A 396 19.04 30.04 12.95
CA ALA A 396 20.24 30.80 13.27
C ALA A 396 21.48 29.91 13.39
N ALA A 397 21.36 28.78 14.08
CA ALA A 397 22.45 27.81 14.24
C ALA A 397 22.88 27.21 12.89
N ARG A 398 21.92 26.87 12.02
CA ARG A 398 22.21 26.35 10.68
C ARG A 398 22.89 27.40 9.80
N LEU A 399 22.39 28.64 9.77
CA LEU A 399 22.97 29.74 9.00
C LEU A 399 24.40 30.04 9.43
N ALA A 400 24.65 30.07 10.75
CA ALA A 400 26.00 30.26 11.30
C ALA A 400 26.94 29.13 10.88
N SER A 401 26.48 27.87 10.94
CA SER A 401 27.25 26.70 10.50
C SER A 401 27.56 26.72 9.01
N ALA A 402 26.70 27.38 8.21
CA ALA A 402 26.87 27.57 6.77
C ALA A 402 27.66 28.84 6.40
N HIS A 403 28.22 29.54 7.39
CA HIS A 403 28.94 30.81 7.23
C HIS A 403 28.10 31.98 6.66
N LEU A 404 26.78 31.90 6.78
CA LEU A 404 25.84 32.98 6.45
C LEU A 404 25.68 33.91 7.66
N THR A 405 26.75 34.62 8.02
CA THR A 405 26.85 35.36 9.30
C THR A 405 25.89 36.55 9.39
N SER A 406 25.62 37.22 8.27
CA SER A 406 24.68 38.35 8.23
C SER A 406 23.25 37.88 8.50
N GLU A 407 22.87 36.80 7.84
CA GLU A 407 21.56 36.15 7.95
C GLU A 407 21.35 35.54 9.33
N ALA A 408 22.38 34.91 9.90
CA ALA A 408 22.35 34.41 11.27
C ALA A 408 22.15 35.56 12.28
N GLY A 409 22.85 36.69 12.09
CA GLY A 409 22.67 37.90 12.91
C GLY A 409 21.26 38.49 12.81
N ALA A 410 20.70 38.57 11.60
CA ALA A 410 19.31 39.01 11.39
C ALA A 410 18.30 38.08 12.08
N THR A 411 18.53 36.77 12.01
CA THR A 411 17.69 35.76 12.68
C THR A 411 17.75 35.91 14.20
N GLN A 412 18.93 36.15 14.77
CA GLN A 412 19.08 36.42 16.21
C GLN A 412 18.40 37.73 16.62
N HIS A 413 18.44 38.76 15.77
CA HIS A 413 17.72 39.99 16.03
C HIS A 413 16.20 39.76 16.08
N ALA A 414 15.65 38.97 15.15
CA ALA A 414 14.24 38.59 15.17
C ALA A 414 13.85 37.79 16.42
N LEU A 415 14.71 36.86 16.88
CA LEU A 415 14.52 36.16 18.17
C LEU A 415 14.39 37.13 19.34
N ASN A 416 15.32 38.09 19.45
CA ASN A 416 15.30 39.07 20.53
C ASN A 416 14.03 39.94 20.51
N GLN A 417 13.45 40.21 19.33
CA GLN A 417 12.18 40.92 19.22
C GLN A 417 10.99 40.10 19.74
N LEU A 418 11.02 38.77 19.58
CA LEU A 418 9.98 37.88 20.09
C LEU A 418 10.07 37.75 21.62
N ASP A 419 11.28 37.66 22.17
CA ASP A 419 11.51 37.59 23.62
C ASP A 419 10.99 38.84 24.35
N ALA A 420 11.06 40.00 23.70
CA ALA A 420 10.52 41.24 24.27
C ALA A 420 8.96 41.31 24.27
N ARG A 421 8.28 40.36 23.63
CA ARG A 421 6.81 40.27 23.54
C ARG A 421 6.21 39.17 24.40
N ALA A 422 7.00 38.20 24.84
CA ALA A 422 6.62 37.15 25.78
C ALA A 422 6.67 37.66 27.22
#